data_AF-A0A8X8K888-F1
#
_entry.id   AF-A0A8X8K888-F1
#
_cell.length_a   1.000
_cell.length_b   1.000
_cell.length_c   1.000
_cell.angle_alpha   90.00
_cell.angle_beta   90.00
_cell.angle_gamma   90.00
#
_symmetry.space_group_name_H-M   'P 1'
#
loop_
_entity.id
_entity.type
_entity.pdbx_description
1 polymer ?
#
loop_
_entity_poly.entity_id
_entity_poly.type
_entity_poly.pdbx_seq_one_letter_code
_entity_poly.pdbx_strand_id
1 'polypeptide(L)'
;MMIMVSYFLWAWVKRRTVSWGQQQRDDRAVAWKDAWKSFRGVMVLGIAGWAALLALVHGAIQSLHAMLLESITYGWIQPGSMLMWYAPILAGWALSVFLVQWTSRTFPTINRIRWFAIPEELNPPKVLQEVRTLEQQFRSWWEIPDTDDPKEYLPVFVRICKAQQADLVELPHRHTKTELYRRLHDKAMAQGGLSQREWILLLGSQQFRHYLCSDAGSEFLAALH
;
A
#
# COMPACT_ATOMS: atom_id res chain seq x y z
N MET A 1 -12.69 13.14 -0.69
CA MET A 1 -12.08 14.48 -0.62
C MET A 1 -12.40 15.22 0.69
N MET A 2 -13.68 15.37 1.08
CA MET A 2 -14.04 16.14 2.29
C MET A 2 -13.48 15.59 3.62
N ILE A 3 -13.36 14.26 3.78
CA ILE A 3 -12.76 13.67 5.01
C ILE A 3 -11.28 14.06 5.19
N MET A 4 -10.51 14.11 4.10
CA MET A 4 -9.11 14.57 4.15
C MET A 4 -9.03 16.06 4.51
N VAL A 5 -9.98 16.87 4.01
CA VAL A 5 -10.09 18.28 4.38
C VAL A 5 -10.45 18.44 5.87
N SER A 6 -11.41 17.68 6.38
CA SER A 6 -11.79 17.70 7.79
C SER A 6 -10.65 17.20 8.70
N TYR A 7 -9.94 16.15 8.29
CA TYR A 7 -8.77 15.66 9.00
C TYR A 7 -7.64 16.69 9.01
N PHE A 8 -7.38 17.32 7.86
CA PHE A 8 -6.39 18.38 7.72
C PHE A 8 -6.73 19.57 8.62
N LEU A 9 -7.97 20.05 8.59
CA LEU A 9 -8.44 21.13 9.46
C LEU A 9 -8.28 20.76 10.94
N TRP A 10 -8.63 19.52 11.30
CA TRP A 10 -8.49 19.06 12.69
C TRP A 10 -7.03 18.93 13.13
N ALA A 11 -6.15 18.42 12.26
CA ALA A 11 -4.72 18.33 12.51
C ALA A 11 -4.09 19.73 12.61
N TRP A 12 -4.52 20.67 11.77
CA TRP A 12 -4.13 22.08 11.81
C TRP A 12 -4.55 22.76 13.12
N VAL A 13 -5.82 22.59 13.55
CA VAL A 13 -6.31 23.08 14.85
C VAL A 13 -5.45 22.54 16.00
N LYS A 14 -5.02 21.28 15.91
CA LYS A 14 -4.13 20.64 16.90
C LYS A 14 -2.65 20.96 16.73
N ARG A 15 -2.29 21.91 15.84
CA ARG A 15 -0.91 22.29 15.49
C ARG A 15 -0.02 21.09 15.14
N ARG A 16 -0.60 20.03 14.58
CA ARG A 16 0.16 18.89 14.08
C ARG A 16 0.62 19.21 12.67
N THR A 17 1.90 19.00 12.40
CA THR A 17 2.45 19.10 11.05
C THR A 17 1.86 18.00 10.19
N VAL A 18 1.05 18.39 9.21
CA VAL A 18 0.55 17.48 8.18
C VAL A 18 1.58 17.47 7.06
N SER A 19 2.41 16.42 7.05
CA SER A 19 3.22 16.12 5.88
C SER A 19 2.30 15.52 4.83
N TRP A 20 2.31 16.08 3.62
CA TRP A 20 1.86 15.38 2.44
C TRP A 20 2.88 14.26 2.21
N GLY A 21 2.66 13.12 2.87
CA GLY A 21 3.42 11.92 2.58
C GLY A 21 3.39 11.70 1.06
N GLN A 22 4.52 11.30 0.49
CA GLN A 22 4.60 10.83 -0.90
C GLN A 22 3.38 9.93 -1.12
N GLN A 23 2.48 10.33 -2.03
CA GLN A 23 1.31 9.52 -2.35
C GLN A 23 1.87 8.20 -2.84
N GLN A 24 1.78 7.18 -1.97
CA GLN A 24 2.40 5.89 -2.21
C GLN A 24 1.54 5.20 -3.25
N ARG A 25 1.82 5.54 -4.52
CA ARG A 25 1.25 4.93 -5.72
C ARG A 25 1.94 3.61 -6.02
N ASP A 26 2.79 3.13 -5.11
CA ASP A 26 3.38 1.80 -5.18
C ASP A 26 2.26 0.75 -5.24
N ASP A 27 2.32 -0.08 -6.28
CA ASP A 27 1.36 -1.11 -6.72
C ASP A 27 1.12 -2.26 -5.72
N ARG A 28 1.46 -2.08 -4.45
CA ARG A 28 1.25 -3.12 -3.46
C ARG A 28 -0.21 -3.13 -3.03
N ALA A 29 -0.90 -4.20 -3.41
CA ALA A 29 -2.19 -4.53 -2.85
C ALA A 29 -2.13 -4.40 -1.33
N VAL A 30 -3.12 -3.67 -0.78
CA VAL A 30 -3.20 -3.40 0.65
C VAL A 30 -3.37 -4.73 1.36
N ALA A 31 -2.63 -4.98 2.44
CA ALA A 31 -2.83 -6.19 3.22
C ALA A 31 -4.14 -6.08 4.01
N TRP A 32 -4.88 -7.18 4.14
CA TRP A 32 -6.13 -7.24 4.90
C TRP A 32 -6.02 -6.64 6.31
N LYS A 33 -4.91 -6.90 6.99
CA LYS A 33 -4.63 -6.38 8.33
C LYS A 33 -4.59 -4.84 8.35
N ASP A 34 -3.99 -4.24 7.33
CA ASP A 34 -3.84 -2.78 7.23
C ASP A 34 -5.15 -2.12 6.80
N ALA A 35 -5.87 -2.75 5.87
CA ALA A 35 -7.23 -2.35 5.50
C ALA A 35 -8.16 -2.37 6.72
N TRP A 36 -8.15 -3.45 7.49
CA TRP A 36 -8.97 -3.56 8.71
C TRP A 36 -8.58 -2.53 9.76
N LYS A 37 -7.29 -2.36 10.04
CA LYS A 37 -6.81 -1.38 11.02
C LYS A 37 -7.25 0.04 10.68
N SER A 38 -7.26 0.40 9.39
CA SER A 38 -7.56 1.74 8.92
C SER A 38 -9.06 2.01 8.75
N PHE A 39 -9.82 1.04 8.26
CA PHE A 39 -11.21 1.24 7.83
C PHE A 39 -12.27 0.59 8.72
N ARG A 40 -11.91 -0.24 9.72
CA ARG A 40 -12.90 -0.89 10.61
C ARG A 40 -13.86 0.09 11.28
N GLY A 41 -13.39 1.29 11.65
CA GLY A 41 -14.24 2.31 12.27
C GLY A 41 -15.33 2.80 11.33
N VAL A 42 -14.97 3.05 10.06
CA VAL A 42 -15.91 3.47 9.01
C VAL A 42 -16.91 2.36 8.70
N MET A 43 -16.45 1.11 8.63
CA MET A 43 -17.32 -0.06 8.46
C MET A 43 -18.35 -0.19 9.60
N VAL A 44 -17.91 -0.10 10.85
CA VAL A 44 -18.83 -0.16 12.01
C VAL A 44 -19.84 0.98 11.98
N LEU A 45 -19.42 2.21 11.64
CA LEU A 45 -20.33 3.34 11.47
C LEU A 45 -21.32 3.13 10.33
N GLY A 46 -20.90 2.54 9.21
CA GLY A 46 -21.77 2.20 8.10
C GLY A 46 -22.83 1.16 8.48
N ILE A 47 -22.43 0.10 9.17
CA ILE A 47 -23.35 -0.95 9.66
C ILE A 47 -24.32 -0.37 10.69
N ALA A 48 -23.82 0.44 11.63
CA ALA A 48 -24.66 1.11 12.63
C ALA A 48 -25.65 2.08 11.97
N GLY A 49 -25.22 2.83 10.96
CA GLY A 49 -26.08 3.72 10.17
C GLY A 49 -27.16 2.95 9.41
N TRP A 50 -26.82 1.81 8.81
CA TRP A 50 -27.80 0.90 8.20
C TRP A 50 -28.83 0.40 9.21
N ALA A 51 -28.39 -0.09 10.37
CA ALA A 51 -29.28 -0.59 11.41
C ALA A 51 -30.18 0.53 11.95
N ALA A 52 -29.64 1.73 12.17
CA ALA A 52 -30.40 2.89 12.61
C ALA A 52 -31.44 3.31 11.56
N LEU A 53 -31.06 3.36 10.28
CA LEU A 53 -31.99 3.71 9.20
C LEU A 53 -33.10 2.66 9.07
N LEU A 54 -32.78 1.37 9.16
CA LEU A 54 -33.78 0.30 9.17
C LEU A 54 -34.71 0.41 10.37
N ALA A 55 -34.19 0.67 11.57
CA ALA A 55 -34.99 0.86 12.76
C ALA A 55 -35.89 2.10 12.66
N LEU A 56 -35.41 3.18 12.05
CA LEU A 56 -36.21 4.39 11.82
C LEU A 56 -37.35 4.12 10.83
N VAL A 57 -37.04 3.45 9.71
CA VAL A 57 -38.02 3.14 8.66
C VAL A 57 -39.06 2.14 9.15
N HIS A 58 -38.69 1.14 9.96
CA HIS A 58 -39.62 0.12 10.46
C HIS A 58 -40.31 0.49 11.78
N GLY A 59 -39.65 1.25 12.65
CA GLY A 59 -40.10 1.47 14.03
C GLY A 59 -40.47 2.90 14.40
N ALA A 60 -39.89 3.92 13.74
CA ALA A 60 -40.03 5.32 14.17
C ALA A 60 -41.05 6.12 13.35
N ILE A 61 -41.30 5.74 12.11
CA ILE A 61 -42.36 6.37 11.31
C ILE A 61 -43.69 5.77 11.78
N GLN A 62 -44.17 6.28 12.91
CA GLN A 62 -45.56 6.12 13.33
C GLN A 62 -46.46 6.45 12.12
N SER A 63 -47.48 5.64 11.90
CA SER A 63 -48.39 5.69 10.75
C SER A 63 -48.83 7.10 10.36
N LEU A 64 -48.98 8.00 11.34
CA LEU A 64 -49.35 9.40 11.10
C LEU A 64 -48.31 10.19 10.29
N HIS A 65 -47.02 10.08 10.60
CA HIS A 65 -45.97 10.79 9.85
C HIS A 65 -45.75 10.18 8.46
N ALA A 66 -45.89 8.86 8.32
CA ALA A 66 -45.86 8.19 7.01
C ALA A 66 -47.01 8.71 6.13
N MET A 67 -48.24 8.74 6.67
CA MET A 67 -49.42 9.23 5.96
C MET A 67 -49.32 10.72 5.61
N LEU A 68 -48.77 11.55 6.51
CA LEU A 68 -48.52 12.96 6.23
C LEU A 68 -47.47 13.14 5.13
N LEU A 69 -46.37 12.40 5.17
CA LEU A 69 -45.35 12.48 4.13
C LEU A 69 -45.91 12.04 2.78
N GLU A 70 -46.66 10.93 2.77
CA GLU A 70 -47.27 10.38 1.55
C GLU A 70 -48.32 11.33 0.95
N SER A 71 -49.16 11.95 1.78
CA SER A 71 -50.16 12.92 1.33
C SER A 71 -49.55 14.21 0.80
N ILE A 72 -48.49 14.73 1.44
CA ILE A 72 -47.79 15.95 1.00
C ILE A 72 -47.00 15.69 -0.29
N THR A 73 -46.43 14.50 -0.44
CA THR A 73 -45.58 14.14 -1.59
C THR A 73 -46.35 13.42 -2.70
N TYR A 74 -47.67 13.29 -2.59
CA TYR A 74 -48.52 12.55 -3.53
C TYR A 74 -47.99 11.13 -3.83
N GLY A 75 -47.43 10.47 -2.80
CA GLY A 75 -46.87 9.12 -2.92
C GLY A 75 -45.51 9.03 -3.61
N TRP A 76 -44.87 10.14 -4.01
CA TRP A 76 -43.55 10.11 -4.64
C TRP A 76 -42.44 9.65 -3.68
N ILE A 77 -42.58 9.96 -2.39
CA ILE A 77 -41.57 9.63 -1.38
C ILE A 77 -42.18 8.63 -0.39
N GLN A 78 -41.88 7.36 -0.62
CA GLN A 78 -42.18 6.30 0.35
C GLN A 78 -41.05 6.19 1.37
N PRO A 79 -41.32 5.80 2.63
CA PRO A 79 -40.25 5.54 3.62
C PRO A 79 -39.16 4.59 3.12
N GLY A 80 -39.53 3.57 2.34
CA GLY A 80 -38.58 2.65 1.70
C GLY A 80 -37.69 3.32 0.65
N SER A 81 -38.14 4.41 0.01
CA SER A 81 -37.31 5.15 -0.95
C SER A 81 -36.09 5.76 -0.27
N MET A 82 -36.20 6.20 0.98
CA MET A 82 -35.05 6.72 1.75
C MET A 82 -33.93 5.67 1.88
N LEU A 83 -34.29 4.40 2.07
CA LEU A 83 -33.29 3.31 2.07
C LEU A 83 -32.55 3.26 0.75
N MET A 84 -33.25 3.38 -0.39
CA MET A 84 -32.63 3.37 -1.71
C MET A 84 -31.70 4.58 -1.94
N TRP A 85 -32.09 5.77 -1.48
CA TRP A 85 -31.28 6.98 -1.61
C TRP A 85 -30.00 6.93 -0.75
N TYR A 86 -30.09 6.41 0.47
CA TYR A 86 -28.93 6.30 1.37
C TYR A 86 -28.13 5.01 1.18
N ALA A 87 -28.67 4.02 0.46
CA ALA A 87 -28.04 2.73 0.27
C ALA A 87 -26.61 2.82 -0.27
N PRO A 88 -26.29 3.60 -1.34
CA PRO A 88 -24.93 3.63 -1.89
C PRO A 88 -23.90 4.16 -0.88
N ILE A 89 -24.27 5.16 -0.08
CA ILE A 89 -23.39 5.78 0.92
C ILE A 89 -23.13 4.80 2.06
N LEU A 90 -24.21 4.26 2.64
CA LEU A 90 -24.11 3.35 3.78
C LEU A 90 -23.49 2.02 3.38
N ALA A 91 -23.78 1.51 2.17
CA ALA A 91 -23.11 0.33 1.63
C ALA A 91 -21.63 0.58 1.39
N GLY A 92 -21.25 1.75 0.85
CA GLY A 92 -19.84 2.13 0.71
C GLY A 92 -19.10 2.16 2.04
N TRP A 93 -19.73 2.65 3.11
CA TRP A 93 -19.15 2.62 4.45
C TRP A 93 -19.08 1.21 5.02
N ALA A 94 -20.19 0.47 5.00
CA ALA A 94 -20.28 -0.89 5.53
C ALA A 94 -19.35 -1.87 4.80
N LEU A 95 -19.09 -1.65 3.51
CA LEU A 95 -18.19 -2.46 2.71
C LEU A 95 -16.81 -1.83 2.54
N SER A 96 -16.48 -0.75 3.25
CA SER A 96 -15.24 0.01 3.05
C SER A 96 -13.98 -0.84 3.09
N VAL A 97 -13.85 -1.75 4.05
CA VAL A 97 -12.70 -2.66 4.15
C VAL A 97 -12.58 -3.55 2.91
N PHE A 98 -13.69 -4.15 2.48
CA PHE A 98 -13.75 -5.04 1.32
C PHE A 98 -13.48 -4.28 0.03
N LEU A 99 -14.07 -3.09 -0.13
CA LEU A 99 -13.87 -2.23 -1.29
C LEU A 99 -12.41 -1.84 -1.41
N VAL A 100 -11.78 -1.33 -0.35
CA VAL A 100 -10.35 -0.97 -0.36
C VAL A 100 -9.49 -2.17 -0.72
N GLN A 101 -9.76 -3.34 -0.14
CA GLN A 101 -9.01 -4.55 -0.44
C GLN A 101 -9.17 -4.95 -1.91
N TRP A 102 -10.39 -4.94 -2.42
CA TRP A 102 -10.71 -5.30 -3.79
C TRP A 102 -10.09 -4.33 -4.79
N THR A 103 -10.29 -3.03 -4.58
CA THR A 103 -9.78 -1.98 -5.47
C THR A 103 -8.26 -1.81 -5.37
N SER A 104 -7.63 -2.25 -4.28
CA SER A 104 -6.17 -2.26 -4.17
C SER A 104 -5.50 -3.32 -5.04
N ARG A 105 -6.25 -4.30 -5.55
CA ARG A 105 -5.70 -5.31 -6.44
C ARG A 105 -5.62 -4.75 -7.86
N THR A 106 -4.49 -4.99 -8.51
CA THR A 106 -4.31 -4.67 -9.92
C THR A 106 -5.00 -5.74 -10.76
N PHE A 107 -6.02 -5.34 -11.52
CA PHE A 107 -6.66 -6.23 -12.47
C PHE A 107 -6.05 -6.00 -13.87
N PRO A 108 -5.43 -7.03 -14.49
CA PRO A 108 -4.76 -6.86 -15.78
C PRO A 108 -5.73 -6.43 -16.88
N THR A 109 -7.00 -6.83 -16.78
CA THR A 109 -8.07 -6.40 -17.69
C THR A 109 -8.33 -4.91 -17.59
N ILE A 110 -8.47 -4.37 -16.37
CA ILE A 110 -8.69 -2.93 -16.12
C ILE A 110 -7.47 -2.12 -16.58
N ASN A 111 -6.26 -2.63 -16.32
CA ASN A 111 -5.04 -1.98 -16.80
C ASN A 111 -4.96 -1.96 -18.33
N ARG A 112 -5.39 -3.05 -19.00
CA ARG A 112 -5.43 -3.13 -20.46
C ARG A 112 -6.38 -2.11 -21.08
N ILE A 113 -7.57 -1.90 -20.48
CA ILE A 113 -8.53 -0.88 -20.94
C ILE A 113 -8.23 0.53 -20.43
N ARG A 114 -7.22 0.68 -19.56
CA ARG A 114 -6.76 1.97 -19.03
C ARG A 114 -7.88 2.78 -18.36
N TRP A 115 -8.86 2.12 -17.71
CA TRP A 115 -10.08 2.75 -17.16
C TRP A 115 -9.78 3.82 -16.08
N PHE A 116 -8.61 3.76 -15.43
CA PHE A 116 -8.19 4.73 -14.42
C PHE A 116 -6.84 5.37 -14.73
N ALA A 117 -6.37 5.26 -15.98
CA ALA A 117 -5.13 5.91 -16.38
C ALA A 117 -5.37 7.43 -16.47
N ILE A 118 -4.51 8.21 -15.84
CA ILE A 118 -4.52 9.66 -16.01
C ILE A 118 -3.92 10.01 -17.39
N PRO A 119 -4.27 11.16 -18.00
CA PRO A 119 -3.71 11.57 -19.28
C PRO A 119 -2.18 11.57 -19.30
N GLU A 120 -1.54 11.90 -18.17
CA GLU A 120 -0.09 11.92 -17.99
C GLU A 120 0.54 10.52 -17.97
N GLU A 121 -0.22 9.47 -17.72
CA GLU A 121 0.24 8.08 -17.86
C GLU A 121 0.10 7.58 -19.30
N LEU A 122 -0.92 8.07 -20.00
CA LEU A 122 -1.17 7.74 -21.39
C LEU A 122 -0.22 8.46 -22.33
N ASN A 123 0.04 9.73 -22.04
CA ASN A 123 0.91 10.62 -22.78
C ASN A 123 1.79 11.40 -21.78
N PRO A 124 2.87 10.76 -21.28
CA PRO A 124 3.77 11.41 -20.33
C PRO A 124 4.38 12.67 -20.94
N PRO A 125 4.51 13.77 -20.17
CA PRO A 125 5.14 14.99 -20.65
C PRO A 125 6.58 14.71 -21.13
N LYS A 126 7.04 15.49 -22.11
CA LYS A 126 8.35 15.31 -22.76
C LYS A 126 9.51 15.20 -21.76
N VAL A 127 9.49 15.99 -20.69
CA VAL A 127 10.51 15.94 -19.62
C VAL A 127 10.57 14.56 -18.96
N LEU A 128 9.43 13.91 -18.67
CA LEU A 128 9.42 12.57 -18.10
C LEU A 128 9.87 11.51 -19.11
N GLN A 129 9.58 11.70 -20.39
CA GLN A 129 10.09 10.82 -21.45
C GLN A 129 11.63 10.94 -21.54
N GLU A 130 12.16 12.16 -21.58
CA GLU A 130 13.60 12.45 -21.63
C GLU A 130 14.32 11.90 -20.39
N VAL A 131 13.76 12.07 -19.19
CA VAL A 131 14.31 11.49 -17.96
C VAL A 131 14.33 9.96 -18.02
N ARG A 132 13.28 9.31 -18.51
CA ARG A 132 13.26 7.85 -18.69
C ARG A 132 14.30 7.38 -19.70
N THR A 133 14.47 8.10 -20.81
CA THR A 133 15.51 7.78 -21.79
C THR A 133 16.91 7.94 -21.21
N LEU A 134 17.17 9.02 -20.47
CA LEU A 134 18.44 9.24 -19.78
C LEU A 134 18.69 8.18 -18.71
N GLU A 135 17.66 7.78 -17.94
CA GLU A 135 17.77 6.70 -16.97
C GLU A 135 18.12 5.38 -17.65
N GLN A 136 17.45 5.03 -18.76
CA GLN A 136 17.75 3.82 -19.52
C GLN A 136 19.17 3.85 -20.11
N GLN A 137 19.62 4.99 -20.63
CA GLN A 137 20.98 5.16 -21.13
C GLN A 137 22.00 5.00 -20.00
N PHE A 138 21.77 5.67 -18.87
CA PHE A 138 22.64 5.58 -17.70
C PHE A 138 22.72 4.13 -17.18
N ARG A 139 21.58 3.44 -17.10
CA ARG A 139 21.54 2.01 -16.73
C ARG A 139 22.32 1.16 -17.71
N SER A 140 22.20 1.40 -19.01
CA SER A 140 22.93 0.66 -20.03
C SER A 140 24.45 0.91 -20.00
N TRP A 141 24.86 2.15 -19.74
CA TRP A 141 26.27 2.55 -19.69
C TRP A 141 26.99 2.02 -18.44
N TRP A 142 26.28 1.97 -17.31
CA TRP A 142 26.82 1.47 -16.04
C TRP A 142 26.51 0.00 -15.77
N GLU A 143 25.92 -0.70 -16.75
CA GLU A 143 25.43 -2.08 -16.60
C GLU A 143 24.65 -2.25 -15.28
N ILE A 144 23.82 -1.25 -14.95
CA ILE A 144 23.02 -1.28 -13.73
C ILE A 144 21.94 -2.34 -13.96
N PRO A 145 21.98 -3.45 -13.21
CA PRO A 145 21.07 -4.56 -13.43
C PRO A 145 19.64 -4.12 -13.15
N ASP A 146 18.68 -4.80 -13.76
CA ASP A 146 17.29 -4.54 -13.46
C ASP A 146 17.02 -4.84 -11.99
N THR A 147 16.60 -3.81 -11.25
CA THR A 147 16.24 -3.94 -9.83
C THR A 147 15.01 -4.81 -9.62
N ASP A 148 14.21 -4.99 -10.66
CA ASP A 148 13.01 -5.83 -10.62
C ASP A 148 13.32 -7.32 -10.93
N ASP A 149 14.48 -7.64 -11.51
CA ASP A 149 14.96 -9.02 -11.66
C ASP A 149 16.01 -9.37 -10.57
N PRO A 150 15.65 -10.21 -9.58
CA PRO A 150 16.59 -10.64 -8.55
C PRO A 150 17.87 -11.27 -9.11
N LYS A 151 17.79 -11.94 -10.27
CA LYS A 151 18.94 -12.65 -10.86
C LYS A 151 20.01 -11.69 -11.38
N GLU A 152 19.61 -10.54 -11.88
CA GLU A 152 20.54 -9.53 -12.37
C GLU A 152 21.10 -8.68 -11.23
N TYR A 153 20.26 -8.33 -10.25
CA TYR A 153 20.66 -7.42 -9.18
C TYR A 153 21.58 -8.06 -8.11
N LEU A 154 21.37 -9.33 -7.75
CA LEU A 154 22.12 -9.98 -6.66
C LEU A 154 23.65 -9.96 -6.88
N PRO A 155 24.18 -10.30 -8.08
CA PRO A 155 25.62 -10.31 -8.33
C PRO A 155 26.27 -8.93 -8.20
N VAL A 156 25.60 -7.88 -8.69
CA VAL A 156 26.11 -6.50 -8.61
C VAL A 156 26.07 -5.99 -7.17
N PHE A 157 25.02 -6.31 -6.43
CA PHE A 157 24.95 -5.98 -5.00
C PHE A 157 26.10 -6.63 -4.21
N VAL A 158 26.40 -7.90 -4.48
CA VAL A 158 27.56 -8.60 -3.89
C VAL A 158 28.87 -7.91 -4.28
N ARG A 159 29.05 -7.53 -5.55
CA ARG A 159 30.25 -6.84 -6.03
C ARG A 159 30.43 -5.47 -5.35
N ILE A 160 29.36 -4.70 -5.19
CA ILE A 160 29.37 -3.41 -4.47
C ILE A 160 29.69 -3.64 -2.99
N CYS A 161 29.10 -4.64 -2.34
CA CYS A 161 29.41 -4.95 -0.94
C CYS A 161 30.89 -5.32 -0.76
N LYS A 162 31.46 -6.12 -1.67
CA LYS A 162 32.89 -6.48 -1.67
C LYS A 162 33.80 -5.27 -1.92
N ALA A 163 33.44 -4.41 -2.87
CA ALA A 163 34.22 -3.20 -3.18
C ALA A 163 34.17 -2.16 -2.04
N GLN A 164 32.99 -1.94 -1.46
CA GLN A 164 32.82 -1.03 -0.33
C GLN A 164 33.48 -1.56 0.96
N GLN A 165 33.78 -2.85 1.07
CA GLN A 165 34.50 -3.41 2.22
C GLN A 165 35.90 -2.80 2.40
N ALA A 166 36.49 -2.23 1.34
CA ALA A 166 37.74 -1.49 1.42
C ALA A 166 37.59 -0.13 2.14
N ASP A 167 36.39 0.48 2.10
CA ASP A 167 36.11 1.83 2.64
C ASP A 167 35.13 1.83 3.84
N LEU A 168 34.46 0.70 4.13
CA LEU A 168 33.39 0.60 5.13
C LEU A 168 33.87 0.49 6.59
N VAL A 169 35.17 0.65 6.85
CA VAL A 169 35.76 0.59 8.20
C VAL A 169 35.19 1.66 9.15
N GLU A 170 34.51 2.70 8.65
CA GLU A 170 34.04 3.82 9.47
C GLU A 170 32.54 4.19 9.35
N LEU A 171 31.64 3.29 8.95
CA LEU A 171 30.21 3.62 9.08
C LEU A 171 29.78 3.58 10.57
N PRO A 172 29.17 4.66 11.10
CA PRO A 172 28.75 4.73 12.50
C PRO A 172 27.74 3.64 12.81
N HIS A 173 27.99 2.91 13.90
CA HIS A 173 27.16 1.81 14.37
C HIS A 173 25.72 2.27 14.59
N ARG A 174 24.82 1.93 13.67
CA ARG A 174 23.38 2.09 13.91
C ARG A 174 22.88 0.91 14.73
N HIS A 175 22.63 1.16 16.00
CA HIS A 175 21.87 0.26 16.87
C HIS A 175 20.44 0.12 16.38
N THR A 176 20.12 -0.86 15.54
CA THR A 176 18.74 -1.38 15.48
C THR A 176 18.57 -2.76 14.82
N LYS A 177 17.85 -3.63 15.54
CA LYS A 177 17.15 -4.87 15.13
C LYS A 177 17.95 -6.18 15.02
N THR A 178 18.84 -6.46 15.97
CA THR A 178 19.60 -7.73 16.09
C THR A 178 18.72 -8.99 16.04
N GLU A 179 17.51 -8.97 16.61
CA GLU A 179 16.63 -10.15 16.64
C GLU A 179 16.02 -10.50 15.27
N LEU A 180 15.57 -9.49 14.52
CA LEU A 180 14.98 -9.72 13.19
C LEU A 180 16.05 -10.27 12.24
N TYR A 181 17.25 -9.69 12.30
CA TYR A 181 18.39 -10.14 11.51
C TYR A 181 18.83 -11.55 11.86
N ARG A 182 18.91 -11.90 13.15
CA ARG A 182 19.21 -13.27 13.60
C ARG A 182 18.17 -14.26 13.07
N ARG A 183 16.87 -13.97 13.19
CA ARG A 183 15.80 -14.85 12.67
C ARG A 183 15.87 -15.05 11.15
N LEU A 184 16.16 -13.98 10.41
CA LEU A 184 16.30 -14.05 8.96
C LEU A 184 17.56 -14.81 8.55
N HIS A 185 18.66 -14.63 9.28
CA HIS A 185 19.91 -15.37 9.08
C HIS A 185 19.69 -16.86 9.34
N ASP A 186 19.11 -17.23 10.47
CA ASP A 186 18.86 -18.63 10.83
C ASP A 186 17.92 -19.30 9.81
N LYS A 187 16.92 -18.57 9.31
CA LYS A 187 16.04 -19.03 8.24
C LYS A 187 16.77 -19.22 6.90
N ALA A 188 17.71 -18.33 6.57
CA ALA A 188 18.57 -18.46 5.40
C ALA A 188 19.37 -19.78 5.45
N MET A 189 19.97 -20.04 6.61
CA MET A 189 20.88 -21.17 6.84
C MET A 189 20.14 -22.50 6.98
N ALA A 190 18.91 -22.50 7.52
CA ALA A 190 18.17 -23.74 7.82
C ALA A 190 17.28 -24.25 6.67
N GLN A 191 16.76 -23.38 5.79
CA GLN A 191 15.66 -23.75 4.88
C GLN A 191 15.80 -23.32 3.42
N GLY A 192 16.91 -22.67 3.02
CA GLY A 192 17.19 -22.36 1.60
C GLY A 192 16.15 -21.48 0.89
N GLY A 193 15.23 -20.84 1.62
CA GLY A 193 14.09 -20.14 1.04
C GLY A 193 13.72 -18.88 1.82
N LEU A 194 14.50 -17.82 1.63
CA LEU A 194 14.08 -16.46 2.02
C LEU A 194 13.25 -15.86 0.89
N SER A 195 12.16 -15.18 1.25
CA SER A 195 11.44 -14.34 0.28
C SER A 195 12.30 -13.13 -0.14
N GLN A 196 12.04 -12.56 -1.32
CA GLN A 196 12.78 -11.39 -1.83
C GLN A 196 12.86 -10.22 -0.82
N ARG A 197 11.80 -9.99 -0.04
CA ARG A 197 11.78 -8.95 1.00
C ARG A 197 12.68 -9.28 2.19
N GLU A 198 12.73 -10.55 2.56
CA GLU A 198 13.59 -11.04 3.62
C GLU A 198 15.06 -10.95 3.20
N TRP A 199 15.37 -11.24 1.92
CA TRP A 199 16.69 -10.99 1.33
C TRP A 199 17.08 -9.51 1.42
N ILE A 200 16.24 -8.60 0.93
CA ILE A 200 16.52 -7.15 0.98
C ILE A 200 16.76 -6.68 2.42
N LEU A 201 15.93 -7.15 3.37
CA LEU A 201 16.10 -6.82 4.77
C LEU A 201 17.44 -7.32 5.28
N LEU A 202 17.75 -8.61 5.09
CA LEU A 202 18.95 -9.29 5.57
C LEU A 202 20.24 -8.66 4.99
N LEU A 203 20.27 -8.39 3.69
CA LEU A 203 21.35 -7.67 2.99
C LEU A 203 21.59 -6.25 3.54
N GLY A 204 20.56 -5.66 4.15
CA GLY A 204 20.67 -4.40 4.87
C GLY A 204 21.57 -4.46 6.11
N SER A 205 21.76 -5.62 6.75
CA SER A 205 22.61 -5.73 7.95
C SER A 205 24.10 -5.77 7.64
N GLN A 206 24.89 -5.07 8.46
CA GLN A 206 26.35 -5.20 8.44
C GLN A 206 26.82 -6.62 8.74
N GLN A 207 26.17 -7.33 9.67
CA GLN A 207 26.55 -8.71 10.03
C GLN A 207 26.41 -9.67 8.84
N PHE A 208 25.31 -9.58 8.09
CA PHE A 208 25.15 -10.43 6.91
C PHE A 208 26.06 -10.01 5.75
N ARG A 209 26.35 -8.71 5.60
CA ARG A 209 27.37 -8.25 4.63
C ARG A 209 28.75 -8.80 4.96
N HIS A 210 29.15 -8.80 6.23
CA HIS A 210 30.39 -9.45 6.66
C HIS A 210 30.38 -10.97 6.39
N TYR A 211 29.25 -11.63 6.63
CA TYR A 211 29.09 -13.06 6.32
C TYR A 211 29.23 -13.34 4.82
N LEU A 212 28.55 -12.60 3.96
CA LEU A 212 28.66 -12.72 2.49
C LEU A 212 30.08 -12.46 1.96
N CYS A 213 30.86 -11.66 2.69
CA CYS A 213 32.25 -11.37 2.35
C CYS A 213 33.26 -12.37 2.93
N SER A 214 32.83 -13.31 3.77
CA SER A 214 33.66 -14.42 4.23
C SER A 214 33.72 -15.55 3.20
N ASP A 215 34.70 -16.44 3.31
CA ASP A 215 34.81 -17.61 2.42
C ASP A 215 33.52 -18.45 2.43
N ALA A 216 32.89 -18.61 3.60
CA ALA A 216 31.61 -19.29 3.75
C ALA A 216 30.46 -18.58 3.00
N GLY A 217 30.50 -17.25 2.92
CA GLY A 217 29.55 -16.47 2.13
C GLY A 217 29.72 -16.67 0.63
N SER A 218 30.96 -16.87 0.16
CA SER A 218 31.25 -17.16 -1.24
C SER A 218 30.74 -18.54 -1.66
N GLU A 219 30.87 -19.55 -0.80
CA GLU A 219 30.30 -20.89 -1.01
C GLU A 219 28.76 -20.85 -0.99
N PHE A 220 28.18 -20.09 -0.08
CA PHE A 220 26.73 -19.90 0.00
C PHE A 220 26.16 -19.26 -1.28
N LEU A 221 26.85 -18.26 -1.85
CA LEU A 221 26.46 -17.64 -3.12
C LEU A 221 26.66 -18.58 -4.31
N ALA A 222 27.71 -19.40 -4.30
CA ALA A 222 27.93 -20.42 -5.33
C ALA A 222 26.85 -21.50 -5.31
N ALA A 223 26.30 -21.84 -4.15
CA ALA A 223 25.21 -22.81 -4.00
C ALA A 223 23.81 -22.26 -4.40
N LEU A 224 23.67 -20.93 -4.55
CA LEU A 224 22.44 -20.28 -5.01
C LEU A 224 22.33 -20.18 -6.54
N HIS A 225 23.44 -20.39 -7.26
CA HIS A 225 23.51 -20.45 -8.72
C HIS A 225 23.25 -21.87 -9.23
#